data_AF-A0A7D8ENV0-F1
#
_entry.id   AF-A0A7D8ENV0-F1
#
_cell.length_a   1.000
_cell.length_b   1.000
_cell.length_c   1.000
_cell.angle_alpha   90.00
_cell.angle_beta   90.00
_cell.angle_gamma   90.00
#
_symmetry.space_group_name_H-M   'P 1'
#
loop_
_entity.id
_entity.type
_entity.pdbx_description
1 polymer ?
#
loop_
_entity_poly.entity_id
_entity_poly.type
_entity_poly.pdbx_seq_one_letter_code
_entity_poly.pdbx_strand_id
1 'polypeptide(L)' 'MFPEYRALISRLKKDNTRFAALFHEHNILDADIKKREMVEVA' A
#
# COMPACT_ATOMS: atom_id res chain seq x y z
N MET A 1 2.10 2.60 -6.69
CA MET A 1 3.13 2.87 -5.66
C MET A 1 4.41 3.36 -6.33
N PHE A 2 5.11 4.27 -5.66
CA PHE A 2 6.31 4.99 -6.13
C PHE A 2 7.58 4.12 -6.11
N PRO A 3 8.10 3.67 -7.28
CA PRO A 3 9.26 2.77 -7.35
C PRO A 3 10.55 3.38 -6.80
N GLU A 4 10.73 4.69 -6.94
CA GLU A 4 11.89 5.45 -6.50
C GLU A 4 12.11 5.41 -4.98
N TYR A 5 11.06 5.16 -4.20
CA TYR A 5 11.14 5.08 -2.73
C TYR A 5 11.19 3.65 -2.19
N ARG A 6 11.33 2.62 -3.04
CA ARG A 6 11.22 1.21 -2.61
C ARG A 6 12.19 0.84 -1.50
N ALA A 7 13.43 1.34 -1.56
CA ALA A 7 14.43 1.11 -0.51
C ALA A 7 14.04 1.79 0.82
N LEU A 8 13.58 3.04 0.77
CA LEU A 8 13.11 3.79 1.94
C LEU A 8 11.88 3.14 2.57
N ILE A 9 10.90 2.76 1.76
CA ILE A 9 9.69 2.06 2.21
C ILE A 9 10.06 0.74 2.88
N SER A 10 10.99 -0.03 2.30
CA SER A 10 11.43 -1.31 2.88
C SER A 10 12.08 -1.12 4.25
N ARG A 11 12.91 -0.08 4.40
CA ARG A 11 13.50 0.29 5.71
C ARG A 11 12.41 0.69 6.72
N LEU A 12 11.50 1.58 6.33
CA LEU A 12 10.44 2.06 7.22
C LEU A 12 9.47 0.95 7.66
N LYS A 13 9.18 -0.03 6.80
CA LYS A 13 8.38 -1.21 7.18
C LYS A 13 9.02 -2.05 8.28
N LYS A 14 10.36 -2.07 8.35
CA LYS A 14 11.09 -2.84 9.37
C LYS A 14 11.28 -2.03 10.65
N ASP A 15 11.67 -0.77 10.51
CA ASP A 15 12.19 0.03 11.63
C ASP A 15 11.11 0.91 12.28
N ASN A 16 9.91 1.02 11.71
CA ASN A 16 8.83 1.85 12.21
C ASN A 16 7.49 1.10 12.23
N THR A 17 7.09 0.64 13.41
CA THR A 17 5.84 -0.12 13.64
C THR A 17 4.59 0.63 13.18
N ARG A 18 4.53 1.95 13.41
CA ARG A 18 3.38 2.78 13.00
C ARG A 18 3.30 2.88 11.48
N PHE A 19 4.43 3.06 10.80
CA PHE A 19 4.47 3.05 9.34
C PHE A 19 4.05 1.68 8.78
N ALA A 20 4.53 0.58 9.38
CA ALA A 20 4.16 -0.77 8.94
C ALA A 20 2.65 -1.01 9.02
N ALA A 21 1.99 -0.60 10.11
CA ALA A 21 0.54 -0.70 10.28
C ALA A 21 -0.22 0.12 9.22
N LEU A 22 0.11 1.40 9.07
CA LEU A 22 -0.52 2.27 8.06
C LEU A 22 -0.28 1.77 6.63
N PHE A 23 0.91 1.27 6.33
CA PHE A 23 1.23 0.72 5.01
C PHE A 23 0.42 -0.54 4.71
N HIS A 24 0.15 -1.37 5.73
CA HIS A 24 -0.72 -2.54 5.58
C HIS A 24 -2.17 -2.13 5.29
N GLU A 25 -2.73 -1.23 6.09
CA GLU A 25 -4.09 -0.68 5.88
C GLU A 25 -4.24 -0.04 4.49
N HIS A 26 -3.26 0.76 4.08
CA HIS A 26 -3.22 1.33 2.73
C HIS A 26 -3.33 0.24 1.66
N ASN A 27 -2.57 -0.85 1.76
CA ASN A 27 -2.59 -1.90 0.73
C ASN A 27 -3.94 -2.62 0.65
N ILE A 28 -4.64 -2.76 1.78
CA ILE A 28 -6.00 -3.32 1.81
C ILE A 28 -6.94 -2.38 1.05
N LEU A 29 -6.90 -1.08 1.37
CA LEU A 29 -7.74 -0.08 0.71
C LEU A 29 -7.45 0.02 -0.80
N ASP A 30 -6.19 -0.01 -1.20
CA ASP A 30 -5.78 0.01 -2.62
C ASP A 30 -6.30 -1.22 -3.38
N ALA A 31 -6.30 -2.40 -2.73
CA ALA A 31 -6.87 -3.61 -3.30
C ALA A 31 -8.40 -3.53 -3.43
N ASP A 32 -9.09 -2.98 -2.43
CA ASP A 32 -10.54 -2.79 -2.46
C ASP A 32 -10.96 -1.77 -3.53
N ILE A 33 -10.21 -0.68 -3.68
CA ILE A 33 -10.42 0.32 -4.74
C ILE A 33 -10.27 -0.35 -6.11
N LYS A 34 -9.17 -1.06 -6.35
CA LYS A 34 -8.97 -1.79 -7.63
C LYS A 34 -10.09 -2.76 -7.92
N LYS A 35 -10.57 -3.49 -6.90
CA LYS A 35 -11.69 -4.41 -7.07
C LYS A 35 -12.95 -3.67 -7.51
N ARG A 36 -13.26 -2.51 -6.91
CA ARG A 36 -14.42 -1.69 -7.27
C ARG A 36 -14.28 -1.09 -8.67
N GLU A 37 -13.10 -0.54 -9.00
CA GLU A 37 -12.79 0.00 -10.33
C GLU A 37 -12.90 -1.08 -11.42
N MET A 38 -12.44 -2.31 -11.16
CA MET A 38 -12.59 -3.42 -12.10
C MET A 38 -14.04 -3.87 -12.32
N VAL A 39 -14.88 -3.78 -11.29
CA VAL A 39 -16.30 -4.15 -11.38
C VAL A 39 -17.10 -3.10 -12.14
N GLU A 40 -16.72 -1.83 -12.09
CA GLU A 40 -17.43 -0.73 -12.75
C GLU A 40 -17.11 -0.60 -14.25
N VAL A 41 -16.05 -1.26 -14.72
CA VAL A 41 -15.63 -1.29 -16.13
C VAL A 41 -16.15 -2.53 -16.88
N ALA A 42 -16.83 -3.46 -16.20
CA ALA A 42 -17.36 -4.71 -16.75
C ALA A 42 -18.89 -4.68 -16.89
#